data_AF-A0A1G2KNH8-F1
#
_entry.id   AF-A0A1G2KNH8-F1
#
_cell.length_a   1.000
_cell.length_b   1.000
_cell.length_c   1.000
_cell.angle_alpha   90.00
_cell.angle_beta   90.00
_cell.angle_gamma   90.00
#
_symmetry.space_group_name_H-M   'P 1'
#
loop_
_entity.id
_entity.type
_entity.pdbx_description
1 polymer ?
#
loop_
_entity_poly.entity_id
_entity_poly.type
_entity_poly.pdbx_seq_one_letter_code
_entity_poly.pdbx_strand_id
1 'polypeptide(L)'
;MEAEVKICQNCKQSFRIEEADFKFYGKIKVPPPTWCPECRLVRRLAALNHNSLYHRQCNLCGKNIIAMYHSNVSFPVYCMPCVWSDRWNPLWYGREYNFVASFFQQFQVLQNVVPRGAMMGLYQTWINSEYNNFAQDLKNCYLLFNSDYNENCAYGSEVERSKDCFDIMMVDSCELSYFSVDIVKSYATHFSIDCEGCQNVWFSKNLTNCSNCFGCINLRNKQYYIFNKAYTKEIYLEELKNFDLGSAKVIGEMLKTASLFYLKFPHKFIHGRHNVNVSGDYIYHSKNTHDSYIATESENCRYCMWLLIKTTKECYDYSQFGENAQNVYEALVCGKGINNLKFSAFCVADVFDVDYCIDCDASHHLFACIGLRNKSYCILNKQYTKEEYEKLVPRIIEHMNSMPYVDSKGRVYRYGE
;
A
#
# COMPACT_ATOMS: atom_id res chain seq x y z
N MET A 1 5.96 30.70 7.68
CA MET A 1 6.96 30.88 6.60
C MET A 1 6.19 31.15 5.34
N GLU A 2 6.65 32.08 4.52
CA GLU A 2 6.08 32.29 3.18
C GLU A 2 6.40 31.09 2.27
N ALA A 3 5.74 30.99 1.12
CA ALA A 3 5.96 29.89 0.19
C ALA A 3 7.35 29.98 -0.48
N GLU A 4 8.09 28.88 -0.48
CA GLU A 4 9.50 28.82 -0.94
C GLU A 4 9.62 27.96 -2.21
N VAL A 5 10.53 28.32 -3.12
CA VAL A 5 10.92 27.46 -4.25
C VAL A 5 12.29 26.85 -3.97
N LYS A 6 12.36 25.53 -3.84
CA LYS A 6 13.58 24.77 -3.58
C LYS A 6 14.03 23.99 -4.80
N ILE A 7 15.33 23.71 -4.87
CA ILE A 7 15.91 22.79 -5.85
C ILE A 7 15.92 21.38 -5.27
N CYS A 8 15.34 20.42 -5.98
CA CYS A 8 15.33 19.01 -5.58
C CYS A 8 16.74 18.44 -5.52
N GLN A 9 17.13 17.90 -4.37
CA GLN A 9 18.43 17.29 -4.15
C GLN A 9 18.73 16.16 -5.16
N ASN A 10 17.72 15.40 -5.58
CA ASN A 10 17.87 14.27 -6.51
C ASN A 10 17.86 14.71 -7.99
N CYS A 11 16.72 15.17 -8.52
CA CYS A 11 16.57 15.49 -9.95
C CYS A 11 17.02 16.90 -10.37
N LYS A 12 17.42 17.76 -9.41
CA LYS A 12 17.83 19.17 -9.61
C LYS A 12 16.77 20.10 -10.22
N GLN A 13 15.53 19.64 -10.39
CA GLN A 13 14.39 20.48 -10.77
C GLN A 13 13.90 21.34 -9.59
N SER A 14 13.31 22.49 -9.89
CA SER A 14 12.63 23.35 -8.90
C SER A 14 11.28 22.76 -8.47
N PHE A 15 10.98 22.77 -7.16
CA PHE A 15 9.67 22.46 -6.61
C PHE A 15 9.28 23.50 -5.55
N ARG A 16 7.97 23.74 -5.38
CA ARG A 16 7.44 24.71 -4.42
C ARG A 16 7.03 24.01 -3.11
N ILE A 17 7.27 24.68 -2.00
CA ILE A 17 6.75 24.35 -0.67
C ILE A 17 5.84 25.50 -0.26
N GLU A 18 4.56 25.21 -0.05
CA GLU A 18 3.55 26.21 0.30
C GLU A 18 3.62 26.59 1.79
N GLU A 19 3.06 27.74 2.15
CA GLU A 19 2.90 28.13 3.56
C GLU A 19 2.12 27.06 4.36
N ALA A 20 1.14 26.40 3.74
CA ALA A 20 0.40 25.28 4.33
C ALA A 20 1.30 24.06 4.59
N ASP A 21 2.17 23.71 3.65
CA ASP A 21 3.13 22.62 3.80
C ASP A 21 4.09 22.92 4.98
N PHE A 22 4.59 24.15 5.10
CA PHE A 22 5.42 24.57 6.25
C PHE A 22 4.67 24.49 7.60
N LYS A 23 3.38 24.85 7.63
CA LYS A 23 2.54 24.70 8.84
C LYS A 23 2.39 23.23 9.23
N PHE A 24 2.25 22.34 8.26
CA PHE A 24 2.23 20.89 8.49
C PHE A 24 3.56 20.38 9.04
N TYR A 25 4.70 20.63 8.37
CA TYR A 25 6.02 20.19 8.85
C TYR A 25 6.36 20.73 10.26
N GLY A 26 5.97 21.97 10.56
CA GLY A 26 6.09 22.55 11.90
C GLY A 26 5.19 21.85 12.95
N LYS A 27 3.91 21.61 12.63
CA LYS A 27 2.94 20.91 13.49
C LYS A 27 3.43 19.51 13.90
N ILE A 28 4.11 18.80 12.98
CA ILE A 28 4.59 17.43 13.18
C ILE A 28 6.07 17.32 13.58
N LYS A 29 6.75 18.46 13.82
CA LYS A 29 8.14 18.56 14.29
C LYS A 29 9.20 17.90 13.40
N VAL A 30 9.04 17.93 12.07
CA VAL A 30 10.07 17.46 11.12
C VAL A 30 10.52 18.59 10.19
N PRO A 31 11.74 18.54 9.63
CA PRO A 31 12.14 19.51 8.61
C PRO A 31 11.37 19.32 7.30
N PRO A 32 11.20 20.38 6.50
CA PRO A 32 10.63 20.28 5.16
C PRO A 32 11.58 19.53 4.20
N PRO A 33 11.07 18.78 3.23
CA PRO A 33 11.87 17.90 2.37
C PRO A 33 12.91 18.63 1.52
N THR A 34 14.02 17.96 1.21
CA THR A 34 14.95 18.36 0.15
C THR A 34 14.66 17.71 -1.22
N TRP A 35 13.70 16.77 -1.26
CA TRP A 35 13.32 16.02 -2.47
C TRP A 35 11.92 16.43 -2.96
N CYS A 36 11.76 16.60 -4.29
CA CYS A 36 10.44 16.81 -4.90
C CYS A 36 9.55 15.57 -4.77
N PRO A 37 8.21 15.71 -4.84
CA PRO A 37 7.27 14.61 -4.58
C PRO A 37 7.48 13.36 -5.45
N GLU A 38 7.80 13.53 -6.74
CA GLU A 38 8.10 12.42 -7.64
C GLU A 38 9.35 11.62 -7.19
N CYS A 39 10.43 12.31 -6.82
CA CYS A 39 11.64 11.66 -6.33
C CYS A 39 11.42 10.97 -4.97
N ARG A 40 10.49 11.48 -4.14
CA ARG A 40 10.06 10.81 -2.90
C ARG A 40 9.23 9.56 -3.17
N LEU A 41 8.27 9.63 -4.10
CA LEU A 41 7.49 8.47 -4.56
C LEU A 41 8.41 7.34 -5.05
N VAL A 42 9.41 7.66 -5.87
CA VAL A 42 10.42 6.69 -6.33
C VAL A 42 11.25 6.14 -5.15
N ARG A 43 11.63 6.98 -4.17
CA ARG A 43 12.32 6.53 -2.94
C ARG A 43 11.49 5.51 -2.15
N ARG A 44 10.18 5.73 -1.99
CA ARG A 44 9.28 4.80 -1.30
C ARG A 44 9.10 3.50 -2.08
N LEU A 45 8.65 3.59 -3.33
CA LEU A 45 8.34 2.41 -4.14
C LEU A 45 9.56 1.51 -4.40
N ALA A 46 10.79 2.04 -4.33
CA ALA A 46 12.02 1.24 -4.41
C ALA A 46 12.21 0.26 -3.22
N ALA A 47 11.48 0.42 -2.11
CA ALA A 47 11.46 -0.53 -1.01
C ALA A 47 10.39 -1.62 -1.18
N LEU A 48 9.47 -1.47 -2.15
CA LEU A 48 8.30 -2.30 -2.32
C LEU A 48 8.58 -3.53 -3.18
N ASN A 49 8.12 -4.71 -2.75
CA ASN A 49 8.09 -5.90 -3.60
C ASN A 49 6.88 -6.77 -3.27
N HIS A 50 5.76 -6.56 -3.97
CA HIS A 50 4.60 -7.45 -3.90
C HIS A 50 4.91 -8.77 -4.62
N ASN A 51 5.27 -8.70 -5.91
CA ASN A 51 5.08 -9.83 -6.85
C ASN A 51 6.37 -10.60 -7.23
N SER A 52 7.57 -10.08 -6.94
CA SER A 52 8.83 -10.75 -7.33
C SER A 52 9.21 -11.78 -6.28
N LEU A 53 8.78 -13.02 -6.49
CA LEU A 53 8.98 -14.13 -5.56
C LEU A 53 10.16 -15.02 -5.98
N TYR A 54 10.95 -15.46 -4.99
CA TYR A 54 12.20 -16.20 -5.20
C TYR A 54 12.25 -17.48 -4.36
N HIS A 55 12.66 -18.58 -4.96
CA HIS A 55 13.05 -19.78 -4.21
C HIS A 55 14.37 -19.56 -3.48
N ARG A 56 14.40 -19.83 -2.17
CA ARG A 56 15.61 -19.79 -1.34
C ARG A 56 15.50 -20.79 -0.18
N GLN A 57 16.56 -20.89 0.63
CA GLN A 57 16.49 -21.58 1.92
C GLN A 57 16.30 -20.57 3.06
N CYS A 58 15.56 -20.98 4.10
CA CYS A 58 15.41 -20.24 5.33
C CYS A 58 16.74 -20.23 6.11
N ASN A 59 17.28 -19.04 6.37
CA ASN A 59 18.59 -18.88 7.02
C ASN A 59 18.62 -19.30 8.52
N LEU A 60 17.48 -19.68 9.14
CA LEU A 60 17.42 -20.25 10.50
C LEU A 60 17.18 -21.77 10.54
N CYS A 61 16.61 -22.38 9.49
CA CYS A 61 16.17 -23.79 9.55
C CYS A 61 16.43 -24.63 8.30
N GLY A 62 17.08 -24.08 7.27
CA GLY A 62 17.45 -24.81 6.05
C GLY A 62 16.30 -25.22 5.12
N LYS A 63 15.04 -25.15 5.57
CA LYS A 63 13.86 -25.44 4.74
C LYS A 63 13.86 -24.57 3.48
N ASN A 64 13.60 -25.19 2.33
CA ASN A 64 13.28 -24.50 1.10
C ASN A 64 11.99 -23.69 1.30
N ILE A 65 11.96 -22.45 0.79
CA ILE A 65 10.87 -21.50 0.90
C ILE A 65 10.76 -20.64 -0.37
N ILE A 66 9.61 -19.99 -0.51
CA ILE A 66 9.44 -18.83 -1.38
C ILE A 66 9.57 -17.57 -0.51
N ALA A 67 10.20 -16.51 -1.03
CA ALA A 67 10.36 -15.23 -0.35
C ALA A 67 10.35 -14.04 -1.31
N MET A 68 9.98 -12.85 -0.82
CA MET A 68 10.09 -11.56 -1.51
C MET A 68 11.55 -11.03 -1.65
N TYR A 69 12.54 -11.84 -1.27
CA TYR A 69 13.95 -11.45 -1.20
C TYR A 69 14.86 -12.41 -1.98
N HIS A 70 15.47 -11.90 -3.05
CA HIS A 70 16.43 -12.62 -3.89
C HIS A 70 17.65 -13.12 -3.10
N SER A 71 18.37 -14.12 -3.63
CA SER A 71 19.46 -14.81 -2.94
C SER A 71 20.71 -13.95 -2.67
N ASN A 72 20.83 -12.78 -3.32
CA ASN A 72 21.98 -11.86 -3.17
C ASN A 72 21.76 -10.72 -2.13
N VAL A 73 20.65 -10.71 -1.39
CA VAL A 73 20.47 -9.75 -0.28
C VAL A 73 21.52 -10.00 0.81
N SER A 74 21.98 -8.93 1.44
CA SER A 74 23.02 -8.96 2.49
C SER A 74 22.56 -9.64 3.79
N PHE A 75 21.27 -9.52 4.11
CA PHE A 75 20.69 -9.94 5.39
C PHE A 75 20.11 -11.37 5.37
N PRO A 76 20.05 -12.04 6.54
CA PRO A 76 19.35 -13.32 6.67
C PRO A 76 17.85 -13.18 6.38
N VAL A 77 17.24 -14.21 5.79
CA VAL A 77 15.78 -14.27 5.57
C VAL A 77 15.22 -15.54 6.18
N TYR A 78 14.23 -15.38 7.04
CA TYR A 78 13.62 -16.44 7.85
C TYR A 78 12.19 -16.72 7.37
N CYS A 79 11.80 -18.00 7.28
CA CYS A 79 10.40 -18.35 7.04
C CYS A 79 9.52 -17.86 8.20
N MET A 80 8.23 -17.63 7.98
CA MET A 80 7.37 -17.03 9.01
C MET A 80 7.33 -17.84 10.33
N PRO A 81 7.27 -19.19 10.33
CA PRO A 81 7.47 -20.02 11.54
C PRO A 81 8.84 -19.87 12.23
N CYS A 82 9.85 -19.29 11.58
CA CYS A 82 11.14 -18.96 12.19
C CYS A 82 11.14 -17.56 12.79
N VAL A 83 10.57 -16.57 12.10
CA VAL A 83 10.37 -15.20 12.60
C VAL A 83 9.64 -15.24 13.94
N TRP A 84 8.50 -15.93 13.98
CA TRP A 84 7.63 -16.07 15.16
C TRP A 84 8.05 -17.22 16.10
N SER A 85 9.36 -17.43 16.33
CA SER A 85 9.84 -18.48 17.25
C SER A 85 11.03 -18.03 18.10
N ASP A 86 11.07 -18.45 19.37
CA ASP A 86 12.09 -18.08 20.38
C ASP A 86 13.52 -18.56 20.10
N ARG A 87 13.78 -19.11 18.91
CA ARG A 87 15.11 -19.57 18.47
C ARG A 87 16.05 -18.44 18.03
N TRP A 88 15.56 -17.20 18.01
CA TRP A 88 16.35 -15.99 17.80
C TRP A 88 15.77 -14.84 18.63
N ASN A 89 16.57 -13.80 18.89
CA ASN A 89 16.10 -12.60 19.58
C ASN A 89 16.64 -11.35 18.85
N PRO A 90 15.79 -10.39 18.44
CA PRO A 90 16.23 -9.19 17.74
C PRO A 90 17.18 -8.29 18.57
N LEU A 91 17.17 -8.39 19.90
CA LEU A 91 18.07 -7.66 20.79
C LEU A 91 19.53 -8.15 20.71
N TRP A 92 19.80 -9.38 20.24
CA TRP A 92 21.17 -9.88 20.04
C TRP A 92 21.94 -9.09 18.96
N TYR A 93 21.22 -8.37 18.11
CA TYR A 93 21.79 -7.50 17.07
C TYR A 93 22.00 -6.06 17.53
N GLY A 94 21.65 -5.74 18.79
CA GLY A 94 21.74 -4.39 19.35
C GLY A 94 23.12 -3.76 19.23
N ARG A 95 23.14 -2.42 19.09
CA ARG A 95 24.34 -1.59 19.00
C ARG A 95 24.24 -0.39 19.93
N GLU A 96 25.37 -0.01 20.52
CA GLU A 96 25.52 1.34 21.08
C GLU A 96 25.60 2.36 19.94
N TYR A 97 25.04 3.57 20.15
CA TYR A 97 25.14 4.62 19.15
C TYR A 97 26.54 5.26 19.15
N ASN A 98 27.19 5.29 17.98
CA ASN A 98 28.53 5.82 17.80
C ASN A 98 28.51 7.24 17.22
N PHE A 99 28.97 8.24 17.99
CA PHE A 99 29.08 9.64 17.55
C PHE A 99 30.31 9.91 16.63
N VAL A 100 31.03 8.89 16.17
CA VAL A 100 32.16 9.00 15.22
C VAL A 100 31.77 8.56 13.80
N ALA A 101 30.62 7.90 13.61
CA ALA A 101 30.13 7.43 12.31
C ALA A 101 28.74 8.01 12.00
N SER A 102 28.45 8.33 10.74
CA SER A 102 27.15 8.94 10.41
C SER A 102 25.99 7.97 10.66
N PHE A 103 24.83 8.51 11.02
CA PHE A 103 23.65 7.71 11.39
C PHE A 103 23.30 6.63 10.36
N PHE A 104 23.18 7.02 9.09
CA PHE A 104 22.75 6.09 8.03
C PHE A 104 23.78 5.00 7.74
N GLN A 105 25.08 5.23 7.99
CA GLN A 105 26.09 4.16 7.92
C GLN A 105 25.87 3.12 9.03
N GLN A 106 25.62 3.56 10.27
CA GLN A 106 25.33 2.65 11.39
C GLN A 106 24.05 1.85 11.16
N PHE A 107 23.00 2.51 10.67
CA PHE A 107 21.74 1.86 10.35
C PHE A 107 21.86 0.90 9.16
N GLN A 108 22.65 1.22 8.12
CA GLN A 108 22.94 0.30 7.01
C GLN A 108 23.68 -0.96 7.49
N VAL A 109 24.64 -0.82 8.41
CA VAL A 109 25.33 -1.98 9.00
C VAL A 109 24.35 -2.88 9.76
N LEU A 110 23.38 -2.30 10.47
CA LEU A 110 22.30 -3.06 11.13
C LEU A 110 21.37 -3.74 10.11
N GLN A 111 20.93 -3.02 9.07
CA GLN A 111 20.09 -3.54 7.97
C GLN A 111 20.69 -4.72 7.21
N ASN A 112 22.01 -4.87 7.23
CA ASN A 112 22.74 -5.96 6.59
C ASN A 112 22.85 -7.24 7.45
N VAL A 113 22.52 -7.19 8.75
CA VAL A 113 22.73 -8.34 9.67
C VAL A 113 21.46 -8.80 10.39
N VAL A 114 20.48 -7.93 10.61
CA VAL A 114 19.21 -8.32 11.25
C VAL A 114 18.39 -9.18 10.28
N PRO A 115 17.88 -10.36 10.72
CA PRO A 115 17.01 -11.20 9.90
C PRO A 115 15.69 -10.51 9.52
N ARG A 116 15.18 -10.80 8.32
CA ARG A 116 13.85 -10.36 7.84
C ARG A 116 12.93 -11.54 7.58
N GLY A 117 11.62 -11.30 7.55
CA GLY A 117 10.62 -12.30 7.16
C GLY A 117 10.72 -12.67 5.68
N ALA A 118 10.30 -13.89 5.34
CA ALA A 118 10.27 -14.36 3.94
C ALA A 118 9.20 -13.63 3.10
N MET A 119 8.05 -13.35 3.73
CA MET A 119 6.92 -12.61 3.16
C MET A 119 6.48 -11.55 4.20
N MET A 120 5.71 -10.57 3.78
CA MET A 120 5.10 -9.58 4.68
C MET A 120 3.64 -9.94 4.98
N GLY A 121 3.15 -9.67 6.19
CA GLY A 121 1.75 -9.90 6.58
C GLY A 121 1.59 -10.47 8.00
N LEU A 122 0.36 -10.45 8.53
CA LEU A 122 0.05 -11.00 9.86
C LEU A 122 -0.04 -12.53 9.81
N TYR A 123 1.09 -13.22 9.65
CA TYR A 123 1.16 -14.68 9.52
C TYR A 123 0.34 -15.46 10.57
N GLN A 124 0.19 -14.95 11.81
CA GLN A 124 -0.62 -15.60 12.86
C GLN A 124 -2.12 -15.73 12.50
N THR A 125 -2.61 -14.92 11.56
CA THR A 125 -4.00 -14.93 11.07
C THR A 125 -4.23 -15.87 9.88
N TRP A 126 -3.18 -16.52 9.37
CA TRP A 126 -3.24 -17.34 8.15
C TRP A 126 -3.56 -18.80 8.48
N ILE A 127 -4.73 -19.28 8.05
CA ILE A 127 -5.16 -20.67 8.16
C ILE A 127 -4.99 -21.34 6.80
N ASN A 128 -4.16 -22.38 6.68
CA ASN A 128 -3.89 -23.08 5.41
C ASN A 128 -3.53 -22.14 4.23
N SER A 129 -2.90 -21.00 4.50
CA SER A 129 -2.71 -19.91 3.52
C SER A 129 -1.24 -19.55 3.34
N GLU A 130 -0.43 -20.51 2.89
CA GLU A 130 0.98 -20.28 2.56
C GLU A 130 1.13 -19.50 1.23
N TYR A 131 2.32 -18.90 1.02
CA TYR A 131 2.72 -18.21 -0.22
C TYR A 131 1.98 -16.91 -0.58
N ASN A 132 1.22 -16.33 0.36
CA ASN A 132 0.66 -14.98 0.25
C ASN A 132 1.69 -13.93 0.71
N ASN A 133 1.53 -12.68 0.28
CA ASN A 133 2.44 -11.57 0.60
C ASN A 133 1.63 -10.27 0.73
N PHE A 134 1.96 -9.41 1.70
CA PHE A 134 1.15 -8.23 2.06
C PHE A 134 -0.31 -8.64 2.38
N ALA A 135 -0.53 -9.50 3.39
CA ALA A 135 -1.87 -10.01 3.68
C ALA A 135 -2.12 -10.36 5.17
N GLN A 136 -3.37 -10.23 5.62
CA GLN A 136 -3.88 -10.66 6.93
C GLN A 136 -5.28 -11.30 6.82
N ASP A 137 -5.70 -12.01 7.85
CA ASP A 137 -7.02 -12.64 8.00
C ASP A 137 -7.40 -13.54 6.80
N LEU A 138 -6.55 -14.54 6.53
CA LEU A 138 -6.64 -15.45 5.37
C LEU A 138 -6.99 -16.89 5.75
N LYS A 139 -7.83 -17.56 4.95
CA LYS A 139 -8.19 -18.97 5.10
C LYS A 139 -8.20 -19.72 3.75
N ASN A 140 -7.44 -20.81 3.63
CA ASN A 140 -7.28 -21.60 2.40
C ASN A 140 -6.86 -20.77 1.15
N CYS A 141 -6.14 -19.66 1.32
CA CYS A 141 -5.80 -18.72 0.24
C CYS A 141 -4.37 -18.88 -0.27
N TYR A 142 -4.13 -18.66 -1.57
CA TYR A 142 -2.82 -18.92 -2.20
C TYR A 142 -2.43 -17.87 -3.25
N LEU A 143 -1.20 -17.36 -3.17
CA LEU A 143 -0.65 -16.34 -4.10
C LEU A 143 -1.55 -15.10 -4.22
N LEU A 144 -2.02 -14.60 -3.07
CA LEU A 144 -2.64 -13.29 -2.92
C LEU A 144 -1.60 -12.22 -2.53
N PHE A 145 -1.77 -11.01 -3.07
CA PHE A 145 -0.85 -9.87 -2.95
C PHE A 145 -1.59 -8.58 -2.57
N ASN A 146 -1.36 -8.02 -1.37
CA ASN A 146 -2.13 -6.87 -0.85
C ASN A 146 -3.64 -7.21 -0.77
N SER A 147 -4.02 -8.12 0.14
CA SER A 147 -5.36 -8.73 0.15
C SER A 147 -5.77 -9.29 1.52
N ASP A 148 -6.87 -8.79 2.11
CA ASP A 148 -7.30 -9.15 3.46
C ASP A 148 -8.73 -9.73 3.58
N TYR A 149 -8.99 -10.43 4.69
CA TYR A 149 -10.30 -10.98 5.06
C TYR A 149 -10.85 -12.05 4.10
N ASN A 150 -9.98 -12.88 3.51
CA ASN A 150 -10.36 -13.79 2.42
C ASN A 150 -10.42 -15.26 2.85
N GLU A 151 -11.38 -15.98 2.26
CA GLU A 151 -11.49 -17.44 2.29
C GLU A 151 -11.44 -18.01 0.85
N ASN A 152 -10.85 -19.20 0.67
CA ASN A 152 -10.72 -19.98 -0.58
C ASN A 152 -10.34 -19.21 -1.88
N CYS A 153 -9.66 -18.06 -1.78
CA CYS A 153 -9.26 -17.25 -2.94
C CYS A 153 -7.82 -17.55 -3.38
N ALA A 154 -7.55 -17.53 -4.70
CA ALA A 154 -6.20 -17.75 -5.21
C ALA A 154 -5.87 -16.90 -6.44
N TYR A 155 -4.57 -16.66 -6.65
CA TYR A 155 -3.97 -15.96 -7.79
C TYR A 155 -4.52 -14.55 -8.02
N GLY A 156 -4.04 -13.57 -7.24
CA GLY A 156 -4.43 -12.19 -7.50
C GLY A 156 -3.98 -11.15 -6.48
N SER A 157 -4.47 -9.93 -6.63
CA SER A 157 -4.06 -8.76 -5.85
C SER A 157 -5.24 -7.85 -5.56
N GLU A 158 -5.19 -7.10 -4.45
CA GLU A 158 -6.24 -6.15 -4.02
C GLU A 158 -7.60 -6.85 -3.81
N VAL A 159 -7.57 -8.03 -3.16
CA VAL A 159 -8.77 -8.82 -2.85
C VAL A 159 -9.20 -8.55 -1.43
N GLU A 160 -10.38 -7.94 -1.24
CA GLU A 160 -10.96 -7.75 0.08
C GLU A 160 -12.21 -8.61 0.26
N ARG A 161 -12.33 -9.25 1.42
CA ARG A 161 -13.59 -9.83 1.95
C ARG A 161 -14.28 -10.80 0.98
N SER A 162 -13.50 -11.64 0.30
CA SER A 162 -13.97 -12.58 -0.73
C SER A 162 -13.90 -14.04 -0.26
N LYS A 163 -14.79 -14.90 -0.80
CA LYS A 163 -14.96 -16.30 -0.33
C LYS A 163 -14.70 -17.38 -1.38
N ASP A 164 -14.95 -17.12 -2.66
CA ASP A 164 -14.65 -18.06 -3.77
C ASP A 164 -14.40 -17.25 -5.06
N CYS A 165 -13.14 -17.14 -5.52
CA CYS A 165 -12.73 -16.28 -6.66
C CYS A 165 -11.44 -16.76 -7.36
N PHE A 166 -11.31 -16.42 -8.66
CA PHE A 166 -10.07 -16.47 -9.47
C PHE A 166 -10.05 -15.26 -10.43
N ASP A 167 -8.91 -14.55 -10.55
CA ASP A 167 -8.66 -13.39 -11.43
C ASP A 167 -9.78 -12.30 -11.45
N ILE A 168 -10.02 -11.35 -10.52
CA ILE A 168 -9.21 -10.57 -9.55
C ILE A 168 -8.42 -9.37 -10.15
N MET A 169 -8.73 -8.14 -9.68
CA MET A 169 -7.78 -7.01 -9.52
C MET A 169 -8.25 -5.85 -8.59
N MET A 170 -9.53 -5.74 -8.21
CA MET A 170 -10.03 -4.94 -7.05
C MET A 170 -11.52 -5.24 -6.76
N VAL A 171 -11.87 -5.72 -5.56
CA VAL A 171 -13.26 -6.11 -5.16
C VAL A 171 -13.47 -6.00 -3.64
N ASP A 172 -14.66 -5.55 -3.20
CA ASP A 172 -15.20 -5.72 -1.84
C ASP A 172 -16.46 -6.61 -1.89
N SER A 173 -16.26 -7.93 -1.90
CA SER A 173 -17.17 -9.09 -1.88
C SER A 173 -17.80 -9.63 -3.18
N CYS A 174 -17.69 -10.96 -3.35
CA CYS A 174 -18.11 -11.72 -4.52
C CYS A 174 -18.34 -13.22 -4.23
N GLU A 175 -19.30 -13.82 -4.95
CA GLU A 175 -19.44 -15.25 -5.33
C GLU A 175 -20.25 -15.27 -6.64
N LEU A 176 -19.73 -15.38 -7.87
CA LEU A 176 -18.41 -15.74 -8.41
C LEU A 176 -17.99 -14.75 -9.54
N SER A 177 -16.76 -14.82 -10.05
CA SER A 177 -16.24 -13.93 -11.11
C SER A 177 -15.15 -14.55 -12.00
N TYR A 178 -14.86 -13.92 -13.15
CA TYR A 178 -13.61 -14.13 -13.93
C TYR A 178 -13.26 -12.91 -14.79
N PHE A 179 -12.03 -12.41 -14.62
CA PHE A 179 -11.41 -11.17 -15.12
C PHE A 179 -12.20 -9.85 -14.89
N SER A 180 -11.93 -9.21 -13.75
CA SER A 180 -12.72 -8.12 -13.14
C SER A 180 -12.06 -6.72 -13.16
N VAL A 181 -12.86 -5.64 -12.97
CA VAL A 181 -12.42 -4.32 -12.44
C VAL A 181 -13.55 -3.66 -11.61
N ASP A 182 -13.25 -3.19 -10.39
CA ASP A 182 -14.07 -2.32 -9.51
C ASP A 182 -15.53 -2.76 -9.26
N ILE A 183 -15.75 -3.76 -8.38
CA ILE A 183 -17.09 -4.34 -8.13
C ILE A 183 -17.45 -4.49 -6.65
N VAL A 184 -18.66 -4.02 -6.32
CA VAL A 184 -19.30 -4.11 -5.00
C VAL A 184 -20.83 -4.20 -5.21
N LYS A 185 -21.54 -5.33 -5.18
CA LYS A 185 -21.22 -6.72 -4.83
C LYS A 185 -21.92 -7.62 -5.90
N SER A 186 -21.49 -8.87 -6.08
CA SER A 186 -21.66 -9.64 -7.34
C SER A 186 -22.52 -10.93 -7.24
N TYR A 187 -22.73 -11.59 -8.38
CA TYR A 187 -23.09 -13.03 -8.51
C TYR A 187 -22.41 -13.69 -9.73
N ALA A 188 -22.35 -12.96 -10.85
CA ALA A 188 -21.56 -13.30 -12.02
C ALA A 188 -21.25 -12.01 -12.79
N THR A 189 -19.99 -11.59 -12.82
CA THR A 189 -19.55 -10.40 -13.54
C THR A 189 -18.21 -10.64 -14.22
N HIS A 190 -18.08 -10.18 -15.46
CA HIS A 190 -16.96 -10.50 -16.35
C HIS A 190 -16.53 -9.28 -17.16
N PHE A 191 -15.23 -9.04 -17.28
CA PHE A 191 -14.61 -8.05 -18.17
C PHE A 191 -15.19 -6.63 -18.06
N SER A 192 -15.59 -6.23 -16.85
CA SER A 192 -16.38 -5.02 -16.58
C SER A 192 -15.68 -4.09 -15.57
N ILE A 193 -16.00 -2.80 -15.61
CA ILE A 193 -15.38 -1.70 -14.86
C ILE A 193 -16.49 -0.87 -14.16
N ASP A 194 -16.27 -0.39 -12.94
CA ASP A 194 -17.22 0.39 -12.12
C ASP A 194 -18.65 -0.23 -12.09
N CYS A 195 -18.91 -1.24 -11.26
CA CYS A 195 -20.23 -1.89 -11.21
C CYS A 195 -20.73 -2.14 -9.79
N GLU A 196 -21.82 -1.45 -9.38
CA GLU A 196 -22.42 -1.56 -8.04
C GLU A 196 -23.82 -2.23 -8.06
N GLY A 197 -23.94 -3.37 -7.35
CA GLY A 197 -25.17 -4.21 -7.22
C GLY A 197 -25.55 -4.98 -8.49
N CYS A 198 -24.92 -6.14 -8.75
CA CYS A 198 -24.90 -6.78 -10.09
C CYS A 198 -25.22 -8.29 -10.12
N GLN A 199 -25.82 -8.76 -11.23
CA GLN A 199 -25.79 -10.18 -11.67
C GLN A 199 -25.75 -10.31 -13.21
N ASN A 200 -25.02 -11.30 -13.74
CA ASN A 200 -24.83 -11.58 -15.18
C ASN A 200 -24.44 -10.33 -16.00
N VAL A 201 -23.37 -9.65 -15.61
CA VAL A 201 -22.86 -8.44 -16.30
C VAL A 201 -21.56 -8.74 -17.03
N TRP A 202 -21.44 -8.27 -18.28
CA TRP A 202 -20.34 -8.60 -19.19
C TRP A 202 -19.90 -7.36 -19.99
N PHE A 203 -18.60 -7.21 -20.22
CA PHE A 203 -17.99 -6.12 -21.01
C PHE A 203 -18.57 -4.73 -20.66
N SER A 204 -18.59 -4.39 -19.37
CA SER A 204 -19.31 -3.22 -18.85
C SER A 204 -18.46 -2.06 -18.32
N LYS A 205 -19.08 -0.87 -18.19
CA LYS A 205 -18.46 0.36 -17.67
C LYS A 205 -19.48 1.25 -16.93
N ASN A 206 -19.20 1.60 -15.68
CA ASN A 206 -19.89 2.60 -14.83
C ASN A 206 -21.41 2.39 -14.59
N LEU A 207 -21.87 1.19 -14.18
CA LEU A 207 -23.28 0.95 -13.84
C LEU A 207 -23.61 0.87 -12.33
N THR A 208 -24.88 1.12 -11.98
CA THR A 208 -25.42 0.94 -10.62
C THR A 208 -26.86 0.42 -10.63
N ASN A 209 -27.15 -0.58 -9.78
CA ASN A 209 -28.37 -1.40 -9.72
C ASN A 209 -28.67 -2.13 -11.04
N CYS A 210 -28.06 -3.32 -11.20
CA CYS A 210 -27.89 -4.00 -12.49
C CYS A 210 -28.33 -5.47 -12.43
N SER A 211 -28.92 -5.97 -13.52
CA SER A 211 -28.72 -7.37 -13.92
C SER A 211 -28.90 -7.55 -15.43
N ASN A 212 -28.19 -8.52 -16.00
CA ASN A 212 -28.21 -8.86 -17.43
C ASN A 212 -27.91 -7.66 -18.35
N CYS A 213 -26.63 -7.31 -18.46
CA CYS A 213 -26.11 -6.25 -19.34
C CYS A 213 -24.86 -6.73 -20.10
N PHE A 214 -24.76 -6.38 -21.39
CA PHE A 214 -23.66 -6.80 -22.29
C PHE A 214 -23.11 -5.61 -23.10
N GLY A 215 -21.81 -5.33 -23.06
CA GLY A 215 -21.18 -4.30 -23.92
C GLY A 215 -21.48 -2.82 -23.56
N CYS A 216 -22.51 -2.59 -22.74
CA CYS A 216 -22.74 -1.46 -21.83
C CYS A 216 -22.78 -0.01 -22.35
N ILE A 217 -23.00 0.93 -21.41
CA ILE A 217 -22.00 1.84 -20.78
C ILE A 217 -22.65 2.45 -19.53
N ASN A 218 -22.18 3.63 -19.09
CA ASN A 218 -22.47 4.35 -17.85
C ASN A 218 -23.99 4.57 -17.60
N LEU A 219 -24.69 3.59 -17.04
CA LEU A 219 -26.15 3.54 -16.90
C LEU A 219 -26.58 3.25 -15.46
N ARG A 220 -27.72 3.82 -15.03
CA ARG A 220 -28.32 3.55 -13.71
C ARG A 220 -29.79 3.18 -13.87
N ASN A 221 -30.29 2.27 -13.02
CA ASN A 221 -31.68 1.81 -12.97
C ASN A 221 -32.24 1.34 -14.33
N LYS A 222 -31.46 0.55 -15.09
CA LYS A 222 -31.82 -0.01 -16.40
C LYS A 222 -31.35 -1.46 -16.52
N GLN A 223 -32.11 -2.29 -17.24
CA GLN A 223 -31.84 -3.72 -17.49
C GLN A 223 -32.11 -4.05 -18.96
N TYR A 224 -31.54 -5.15 -19.47
CA TYR A 224 -31.70 -5.64 -20.84
C TYR A 224 -31.15 -4.66 -21.90
N TYR A 225 -29.87 -4.31 -21.77
CA TYR A 225 -29.15 -3.43 -22.70
C TYR A 225 -27.95 -4.14 -23.32
N ILE A 226 -27.79 -3.95 -24.65
CA ILE A 226 -26.63 -4.39 -25.42
C ILE A 226 -26.01 -3.16 -26.08
N PHE A 227 -24.73 -2.85 -25.77
CA PHE A 227 -24.01 -1.65 -26.27
C PHE A 227 -24.86 -0.36 -26.24
N ASN A 228 -25.37 -0.02 -25.05
CA ASN A 228 -26.23 1.14 -24.77
C ASN A 228 -27.60 1.19 -25.50
N LYS A 229 -27.98 0.16 -26.27
CA LYS A 229 -29.30 0.01 -26.89
C LYS A 229 -30.23 -0.81 -25.99
N ALA A 230 -31.49 -0.36 -25.87
CA ALA A 230 -32.53 -1.00 -25.06
C ALA A 230 -33.23 -2.16 -25.80
N TYR A 231 -33.62 -3.19 -25.06
CA TYR A 231 -34.34 -4.37 -25.55
C TYR A 231 -35.46 -4.79 -24.59
N THR A 232 -36.42 -5.62 -25.04
CA THR A 232 -37.26 -6.39 -24.10
C THR A 232 -36.47 -7.60 -23.58
N LYS A 233 -36.90 -8.18 -22.46
CA LYS A 233 -36.24 -9.33 -21.83
C LYS A 233 -36.10 -10.52 -22.77
N GLU A 234 -37.12 -10.78 -23.56
CA GLU A 234 -37.24 -11.94 -24.46
C GLU A 234 -36.25 -11.80 -25.62
N ILE A 235 -36.24 -10.62 -26.27
CA ILE A 235 -35.33 -10.33 -27.39
C ILE A 235 -33.88 -10.28 -26.88
N TYR A 236 -33.63 -9.70 -25.71
CA TYR A 236 -32.30 -9.68 -25.08
C TYR A 236 -31.75 -11.09 -24.83
N LEU A 237 -32.59 -12.01 -24.31
CA LEU A 237 -32.19 -13.39 -24.05
C LEU A 237 -31.99 -14.21 -25.33
N GLU A 238 -32.61 -13.83 -26.45
CA GLU A 238 -32.32 -14.42 -27.76
C GLU A 238 -31.02 -13.87 -28.36
N GLU A 239 -30.83 -12.54 -28.33
CA GLU A 239 -29.63 -11.86 -28.83
C GLU A 239 -28.36 -12.34 -28.11
N LEU A 240 -28.42 -12.64 -26.80
CA LEU A 240 -27.28 -13.22 -26.07
C LEU A 240 -26.80 -14.57 -26.64
N LYS A 241 -27.69 -15.39 -27.23
CA LYS A 241 -27.30 -16.70 -27.80
C LYS A 241 -26.42 -16.58 -29.03
N ASN A 242 -26.41 -15.41 -29.67
CA ASN A 242 -25.54 -15.12 -30.82
C ASN A 242 -24.06 -14.95 -30.42
N PHE A 243 -23.74 -14.89 -29.12
CA PHE A 243 -22.40 -14.70 -28.60
C PHE A 243 -21.93 -15.94 -27.81
N ASP A 244 -20.93 -16.65 -28.32
CA ASP A 244 -20.27 -17.74 -27.58
C ASP A 244 -19.34 -17.14 -26.51
N LEU A 245 -19.91 -16.88 -25.33
CA LEU A 245 -19.18 -16.35 -24.17
C LEU A 245 -18.32 -17.40 -23.45
N GLY A 246 -18.33 -18.67 -23.90
CA GLY A 246 -17.37 -19.69 -23.47
C GLY A 246 -16.05 -19.65 -24.24
N SER A 247 -16.02 -19.00 -25.40
CA SER A 247 -14.84 -18.95 -26.26
C SER A 247 -13.90 -17.80 -25.92
N ALA A 248 -12.68 -18.14 -25.49
CA ALA A 248 -11.59 -17.18 -25.24
C ALA A 248 -11.29 -16.28 -26.46
N LYS A 249 -11.53 -16.76 -27.69
CA LYS A 249 -11.41 -15.95 -28.90
C LYS A 249 -12.48 -14.85 -28.94
N VAL A 250 -13.75 -15.22 -28.74
CA VAL A 250 -14.90 -14.29 -28.77
C VAL A 250 -14.77 -13.27 -27.64
N ILE A 251 -14.32 -13.69 -26.45
CA ILE A 251 -13.97 -12.81 -25.34
C ILE A 251 -12.91 -11.77 -25.76
N GLY A 252 -11.81 -12.21 -26.38
CA GLY A 252 -10.75 -11.31 -26.85
C GLY A 252 -11.17 -10.34 -27.98
N GLU A 253 -12.17 -10.72 -28.78
CA GLU A 253 -12.77 -9.86 -29.81
C GLU A 253 -13.78 -8.86 -29.21
N MET A 254 -14.57 -9.28 -28.22
CA MET A 254 -15.51 -8.42 -27.50
C MET A 254 -14.80 -7.41 -26.58
N LEU A 255 -13.70 -7.78 -25.91
CA LEU A 255 -12.86 -6.84 -25.14
C LEU A 255 -12.41 -5.65 -26.00
N LYS A 256 -11.94 -5.92 -27.22
CA LYS A 256 -11.49 -4.89 -28.17
C LYS A 256 -12.67 -4.04 -28.67
N THR A 257 -13.77 -4.69 -29.05
CA THR A 257 -15.00 -4.03 -29.50
C THR A 257 -15.55 -3.08 -28.43
N ALA A 258 -15.64 -3.54 -27.18
CA ALA A 258 -16.13 -2.74 -26.05
C ALA A 258 -15.18 -1.58 -25.73
N SER A 259 -13.86 -1.83 -25.65
CA SER A 259 -12.87 -0.78 -25.40
C SER A 259 -12.92 0.35 -26.44
N LEU A 260 -13.08 0.01 -27.73
CA LEU A 260 -13.26 0.98 -28.82
C LEU A 260 -14.66 1.64 -28.83
N PHE A 261 -15.67 0.99 -28.26
CA PHE A 261 -17.00 1.56 -28.08
C PHE A 261 -17.01 2.62 -26.97
N TYR A 262 -16.32 2.37 -25.84
CA TYR A 262 -16.28 3.27 -24.68
C TYR A 262 -15.77 4.68 -25.06
N LEU A 263 -14.74 4.75 -25.92
CA LEU A 263 -14.11 6.01 -26.39
C LEU A 263 -15.08 6.97 -27.13
N LYS A 264 -16.28 6.50 -27.50
CA LYS A 264 -17.31 7.30 -28.16
C LYS A 264 -18.19 8.11 -27.19
N PHE A 265 -17.95 7.99 -25.88
CA PHE A 265 -18.83 8.51 -24.84
C PHE A 265 -18.07 9.30 -23.75
N PRO A 266 -18.74 10.20 -23.01
CA PRO A 266 -18.11 10.96 -21.95
C PRO A 266 -17.61 10.06 -20.80
N HIS A 267 -16.29 10.08 -20.59
CA HIS A 267 -15.68 9.55 -19.38
C HIS A 267 -15.79 10.58 -18.23
N LYS A 268 -15.85 10.10 -16.98
CA LYS A 268 -15.72 10.98 -15.82
C LYS A 268 -14.29 11.53 -15.78
N PHE A 269 -14.14 12.82 -15.50
CA PHE A 269 -12.85 13.41 -15.13
C PHE A 269 -12.44 13.00 -13.69
N ILE A 270 -13.42 12.75 -12.82
CA ILE A 270 -13.22 12.31 -11.43
C ILE A 270 -14.30 11.31 -11.01
N HIS A 271 -13.88 10.22 -10.40
CA HIS A 271 -14.68 9.23 -9.70
C HIS A 271 -14.75 9.67 -8.23
N GLY A 272 -15.94 10.09 -7.77
CA GLY A 272 -16.06 10.63 -6.41
C GLY A 272 -17.43 11.14 -6.00
N ARG A 273 -17.62 11.30 -4.68
CA ARG A 273 -18.79 11.92 -4.02
C ARG A 273 -18.39 12.52 -2.67
N HIS A 274 -19.12 13.55 -2.22
CA HIS A 274 -18.96 14.23 -0.93
C HIS A 274 -17.57 14.90 -0.69
N ASN A 275 -16.98 15.48 -1.73
CA ASN A 275 -15.66 16.13 -1.65
C ASN A 275 -15.75 17.66 -1.57
N VAL A 276 -14.75 18.29 -0.94
CA VAL A 276 -14.59 19.76 -0.88
C VAL A 276 -13.14 20.13 -1.17
N ASN A 277 -12.88 20.87 -2.25
CA ASN A 277 -11.53 21.30 -2.66
C ASN A 277 -10.55 20.10 -2.79
N VAL A 278 -10.59 19.38 -3.91
CA VAL A 278 -9.75 18.19 -4.16
C VAL A 278 -9.19 18.17 -5.58
N SER A 279 -8.05 17.48 -5.78
CA SER A 279 -7.52 17.16 -7.11
C SER A 279 -6.95 15.73 -7.17
N GLY A 280 -7.38 14.98 -8.18
CA GLY A 280 -7.07 13.55 -8.38
C GLY A 280 -8.25 12.78 -8.98
N ASP A 281 -8.16 11.45 -8.95
CA ASP A 281 -9.25 10.53 -9.31
C ASP A 281 -9.55 9.56 -8.15
N TYR A 282 -10.69 8.86 -8.19
CA TYR A 282 -11.18 7.95 -7.14
C TYR A 282 -11.09 8.53 -5.71
N ILE A 283 -11.55 9.77 -5.53
CA ILE A 283 -11.56 10.50 -4.25
C ILE A 283 -12.99 10.53 -3.70
N TYR A 284 -13.20 10.14 -2.45
CA TYR A 284 -14.52 10.15 -1.82
C TYR A 284 -14.45 10.71 -0.38
N HIS A 285 -15.50 11.42 0.04
CA HIS A 285 -15.66 11.98 1.39
C HIS A 285 -14.47 12.84 1.88
N SER A 286 -13.70 13.46 0.96
CA SER A 286 -12.40 14.06 1.26
C SER A 286 -12.39 15.59 1.11
N LYS A 287 -11.54 16.26 1.88
CA LYS A 287 -11.43 17.71 1.98
C LYS A 287 -9.98 18.18 1.84
N ASN A 288 -9.73 19.25 1.05
CA ASN A 288 -8.40 19.83 0.84
C ASN A 288 -7.34 18.78 0.44
N THR A 289 -7.73 17.76 -0.32
CA THR A 289 -6.88 16.61 -0.66
C THR A 289 -6.43 16.72 -2.11
N HIS A 290 -5.13 16.91 -2.32
CA HIS A 290 -4.56 17.31 -3.60
C HIS A 290 -3.48 16.34 -4.10
N ASP A 291 -3.24 16.33 -5.41
CA ASP A 291 -2.15 15.59 -6.04
C ASP A 291 -2.12 14.08 -5.63
N SER A 292 -3.30 13.49 -5.41
CA SER A 292 -3.47 12.16 -4.79
C SER A 292 -4.40 11.26 -5.62
N TYR A 293 -4.17 9.93 -5.65
CA TYR A 293 -4.66 9.10 -6.77
C TYR A 293 -5.77 8.07 -6.48
N ILE A 294 -5.99 7.66 -5.22
CA ILE A 294 -7.22 7.02 -4.71
C ILE A 294 -7.33 7.42 -3.23
N ALA A 295 -8.48 7.88 -2.73
CA ALA A 295 -8.59 8.30 -1.32
C ALA A 295 -9.99 8.30 -0.65
N THR A 296 -10.01 7.87 0.62
CA THR A 296 -11.13 7.85 1.57
C THR A 296 -10.64 7.85 3.03
N GLU A 297 -11.18 8.60 4.00
CA GLU A 297 -11.92 9.87 3.92
C GLU A 297 -10.95 10.96 4.43
N SER A 298 -10.26 11.63 3.51
CA SER A 298 -9.01 12.33 3.83
C SER A 298 -9.19 13.84 4.04
N GLU A 299 -8.53 14.42 5.03
CA GLU A 299 -8.52 15.88 5.27
C GLU A 299 -7.10 16.48 5.19
N ASN A 300 -6.92 17.51 4.37
CA ASN A 300 -5.66 18.25 4.14
C ASN A 300 -4.46 17.35 3.74
N CYS A 301 -4.68 16.26 2.99
CA CYS A 301 -3.61 15.35 2.53
C CYS A 301 -3.04 15.77 1.16
N ARG A 302 -1.80 15.35 0.84
CA ARG A 302 -1.20 15.61 -0.48
C ARG A 302 -0.19 14.53 -0.90
N TYR A 303 -0.03 14.36 -2.22
CA TYR A 303 0.92 13.42 -2.84
C TYR A 303 0.68 11.94 -2.47
N CYS A 304 -0.47 11.63 -1.87
CA CYS A 304 -0.81 10.34 -1.31
C CYS A 304 -1.33 9.36 -2.37
N MET A 305 -1.04 8.08 -2.16
CA MET A 305 -1.53 7.01 -3.03
C MET A 305 -2.26 5.94 -2.21
N TRP A 306 -3.28 5.36 -2.85
CA TRP A 306 -4.04 4.20 -2.35
C TRP A 306 -4.68 4.37 -0.96
N LEU A 307 -5.24 5.52 -0.58
CA LEU A 307 -5.87 5.67 0.76
C LEU A 307 -7.25 4.98 0.83
N LEU A 308 -7.29 3.64 0.72
CA LEU A 308 -8.50 2.83 0.56
C LEU A 308 -9.34 2.69 1.84
N ILE A 309 -8.75 2.93 3.02
CA ILE A 309 -9.33 2.56 4.32
C ILE A 309 -9.47 3.78 5.24
N LYS A 310 -10.58 3.84 5.98
CA LYS A 310 -10.95 4.93 6.88
C LYS A 310 -10.15 4.85 8.20
N THR A 311 -9.75 5.94 8.85
CA THR A 311 -9.83 7.37 8.49
C THR A 311 -8.43 7.93 8.19
N THR A 312 -8.34 9.13 7.59
CA THR A 312 -7.06 9.79 7.25
C THR A 312 -7.12 11.30 7.48
N LYS A 313 -6.11 11.90 8.15
CA LYS A 313 -5.90 13.37 8.14
C LYS A 313 -4.43 13.74 8.05
N GLU A 314 -4.10 14.77 7.27
CA GLU A 314 -2.77 15.36 7.06
C GLU A 314 -1.64 14.33 6.90
N CYS A 315 -1.91 13.25 6.17
CA CYS A 315 -0.85 12.33 5.77
C CYS A 315 -0.27 12.82 4.45
N TYR A 316 1.04 12.93 4.36
CA TYR A 316 1.77 13.25 3.13
C TYR A 316 2.59 12.03 2.74
N ASP A 317 2.31 11.56 1.53
CA ASP A 317 3.06 10.59 0.75
C ASP A 317 4.04 9.67 1.51
N TYR A 318 3.69 8.62 2.23
CA TYR A 318 2.43 7.90 2.46
C TYR A 318 1.87 7.13 1.25
N SER A 319 1.83 5.80 1.35
CA SER A 319 1.34 4.90 0.29
C SER A 319 0.75 3.59 0.84
N GLN A 320 -0.08 3.69 1.89
CA GLN A 320 -1.09 2.73 2.41
C GLN A 320 -0.79 1.21 2.48
N PHE A 321 -0.80 0.68 3.71
CA PHE A 321 -2.00 0.05 4.31
C PHE A 321 -2.41 0.96 5.49
N GLY A 322 -3.51 0.70 6.19
CA GLY A 322 -3.70 1.21 7.55
C GLY A 322 -5.15 1.41 7.99
N GLU A 323 -5.32 1.71 9.28
CA GLU A 323 -6.59 2.21 9.84
C GLU A 323 -6.32 3.39 10.80
N ASN A 324 -7.27 4.32 10.88
CA ASN A 324 -7.31 5.45 11.82
C ASN A 324 -6.11 6.43 11.77
N ALA A 325 -5.50 6.62 10.59
CA ALA A 325 -4.28 7.39 10.40
C ALA A 325 -4.46 8.92 10.59
N GLN A 326 -3.55 9.57 11.35
CA GLN A 326 -3.40 11.03 11.35
C GLN A 326 -1.93 11.49 11.35
N ASN A 327 -1.67 12.56 10.61
CA ASN A 327 -0.43 13.35 10.56
C ASN A 327 0.86 12.60 10.13
N VAL A 328 0.82 11.62 9.23
CA VAL A 328 1.99 10.74 8.89
C VAL A 328 2.87 11.29 7.74
N TYR A 329 4.21 11.13 7.80
CA TYR A 329 5.16 11.55 6.71
C TYR A 329 6.59 10.97 6.85
N GLU A 330 7.21 10.24 5.92
CA GLU A 330 6.69 9.42 4.83
C GLU A 330 6.60 7.95 5.29
N ALA A 331 5.56 7.19 4.89
CA ALA A 331 5.41 5.78 5.25
C ALA A 331 4.98 4.87 4.08
N LEU A 332 5.47 3.62 4.08
CA LEU A 332 5.04 2.52 3.20
C LEU A 332 5.58 1.20 3.79
N VAL A 333 4.81 0.27 4.36
CA VAL A 333 3.37 0.19 4.70
C VAL A 333 3.19 0.35 6.23
N CYS A 334 1.98 0.66 6.70
CA CYS A 334 1.69 0.90 8.12
C CYS A 334 0.35 0.30 8.58
N GLY A 335 0.21 0.03 9.89
CA GLY A 335 -0.87 -0.80 10.45
C GLY A 335 -2.10 -0.07 11.03
N LYS A 336 -2.83 -0.80 11.88
CA LYS A 336 -4.03 -0.33 12.61
C LYS A 336 -3.69 0.67 13.73
N GLY A 337 -4.37 1.82 13.76
CA GLY A 337 -4.50 2.69 14.94
C GLY A 337 -3.71 4.01 14.98
N ILE A 338 -3.17 4.52 13.86
CA ILE A 338 -1.95 5.36 13.90
C ILE A 338 -2.17 6.88 14.06
N ASN A 339 -1.62 7.45 15.14
CA ASN A 339 -1.24 8.87 15.25
C ASN A 339 -0.16 8.99 16.36
N ASN A 340 1.09 9.39 16.12
CA ASN A 340 1.74 9.94 14.91
C ASN A 340 2.90 9.03 14.43
N LEU A 341 3.34 9.21 13.18
CA LEU A 341 4.40 8.38 12.56
C LEU A 341 5.25 9.16 11.53
N LYS A 342 6.57 8.93 11.52
CA LYS A 342 7.52 9.52 10.56
C LYS A 342 8.52 8.50 9.99
N PHE A 343 8.90 8.70 8.73
CA PHE A 343 9.97 8.01 7.99
C PHE A 343 10.08 6.48 8.28
N SER A 344 9.18 5.65 7.73
CA SER A 344 9.09 4.22 8.07
C SER A 344 8.74 3.29 6.90
N ALA A 345 9.32 2.07 6.88
CA ALA A 345 8.97 1.01 5.93
C ALA A 345 9.47 -0.36 6.42
N PHE A 346 8.68 -1.36 6.83
CA PHE A 346 7.22 -1.54 6.81
C PHE A 346 6.73 -1.91 8.25
N CYS A 347 5.47 -1.63 8.63
CA CYS A 347 5.01 -1.69 10.03
C CYS A 347 3.59 -2.29 10.17
N VAL A 348 3.31 -3.10 11.20
CA VAL A 348 1.96 -3.66 11.47
C VAL A 348 1.57 -3.61 12.95
N ALA A 349 0.25 -3.55 13.19
CA ALA A 349 -0.52 -3.39 14.44
C ALA A 349 0.07 -2.46 15.54
N ASP A 350 -0.69 -1.48 16.05
CA ASP A 350 -0.39 -0.70 17.26
C ASP A 350 0.98 0.04 17.32
N VAL A 351 1.55 0.47 16.19
CA VAL A 351 2.84 1.21 16.12
C VAL A 351 2.64 2.72 16.25
N PHE A 352 3.35 3.36 17.19
CA PHE A 352 3.40 4.80 17.38
C PHE A 352 4.74 5.30 17.93
N ASP A 353 5.06 6.56 17.65
CA ASP A 353 6.30 7.26 18.02
C ASP A 353 7.57 6.48 17.59
N VAL A 354 7.76 6.33 16.28
CA VAL A 354 8.95 5.70 15.71
C VAL A 354 9.50 6.48 14.52
N ASP A 355 10.84 6.49 14.39
CA ASP A 355 11.58 7.03 13.25
C ASP A 355 12.53 5.95 12.67
N TYR A 356 12.66 5.88 11.34
CA TYR A 356 13.58 4.99 10.61
C TYR A 356 13.43 3.50 10.95
N CYS A 357 12.21 3.00 11.14
CA CYS A 357 11.95 1.62 11.59
C CYS A 357 11.38 0.69 10.51
N ILE A 358 11.67 -0.62 10.67
CA ILE A 358 11.39 -1.72 9.72
C ILE A 358 10.85 -2.97 10.46
N ASP A 359 9.80 -3.59 9.94
CA ASP A 359 9.23 -4.92 10.29
C ASP A 359 8.88 -5.14 11.78
N CYS A 360 8.17 -4.19 12.38
CA CYS A 360 7.94 -4.11 13.84
C CYS A 360 6.45 -4.42 14.23
N ASP A 361 6.17 -5.36 15.17
CA ASP A 361 4.82 -5.70 15.76
C ASP A 361 4.74 -6.06 17.30
N ALA A 362 3.99 -5.28 18.12
CA ALA A 362 3.98 -4.98 19.61
C ALA A 362 4.89 -3.91 20.43
N SER A 363 5.73 -2.96 19.90
CA SER A 363 6.49 -1.84 20.59
C SER A 363 6.28 -0.38 20.13
N HIS A 364 6.27 0.57 21.06
CA HIS A 364 6.34 2.02 20.79
C HIS A 364 7.73 2.62 21.11
N HIS A 365 7.97 3.87 20.71
CA HIS A 365 9.19 4.64 21.06
C HIS A 365 10.47 3.96 20.54
N LEU A 366 10.67 4.00 19.21
CA LEU A 366 11.80 3.36 18.53
C LEU A 366 12.54 4.33 17.60
N PHE A 367 13.87 4.18 17.52
CA PHE A 367 14.71 4.90 16.56
C PHE A 367 15.63 3.91 15.83
N ALA A 368 15.60 3.88 14.50
CA ALA A 368 16.51 3.05 13.68
C ALA A 368 16.48 1.53 14.01
N CYS A 369 15.31 0.97 14.28
CA CYS A 369 15.14 -0.42 14.71
C CYS A 369 14.56 -1.33 13.59
N ILE A 370 14.88 -2.62 13.67
CA ILE A 370 14.49 -3.64 12.67
C ILE A 370 13.97 -4.88 13.38
N GLY A 371 12.77 -5.34 13.04
CA GLY A 371 12.20 -6.61 13.54
C GLY A 371 11.75 -6.59 15.00
N LEU A 372 11.54 -5.41 15.60
CA LEU A 372 11.80 -5.21 17.03
C LEU A 372 10.57 -4.85 17.89
N ARG A 373 9.67 -5.82 18.09
CA ARG A 373 8.51 -5.71 19.00
C ARG A 373 8.16 -7.11 19.59
N ASN A 374 7.51 -7.32 20.75
CA ASN A 374 7.02 -6.47 21.86
C ASN A 374 8.14 -5.96 22.78
N LYS A 375 8.48 -4.67 22.73
CA LYS A 375 9.52 -3.94 23.49
C LYS A 375 9.11 -2.45 23.59
N SER A 376 10.02 -1.56 24.00
CA SER A 376 9.90 -0.10 23.85
C SER A 376 11.20 0.60 24.23
N TYR A 377 11.36 1.88 23.84
CA TYR A 377 12.56 2.69 24.12
C TYR A 377 13.84 2.07 23.55
N CYS A 378 13.82 1.74 22.25
CA CYS A 378 14.94 1.08 21.58
C CYS A 378 15.61 1.96 20.52
N ILE A 379 16.95 1.86 20.43
CA ILE A 379 17.77 2.54 19.42
C ILE A 379 18.75 1.50 18.84
N LEU A 380 18.82 1.38 17.51
CA LEU A 380 19.67 0.40 16.81
C LEU A 380 19.60 -1.02 17.41
N ASN A 381 18.38 -1.52 17.62
CA ASN A 381 18.07 -2.81 18.27
C ASN A 381 18.57 -3.01 19.73
N LYS A 382 19.19 -2.02 20.37
CA LYS A 382 19.40 -2.04 21.84
C LYS A 382 18.21 -1.38 22.54
N GLN A 383 17.76 -1.98 23.64
CA GLN A 383 16.76 -1.38 24.55
C GLN A 383 17.44 -0.54 25.64
N TYR A 384 16.83 0.58 26.02
CA TYR A 384 17.31 1.53 27.01
C TYR A 384 16.22 1.80 28.08
N THR A 385 16.58 2.48 29.16
CA THR A 385 15.57 3.12 30.03
C THR A 385 14.90 4.30 29.29
N LYS A 386 13.72 4.70 29.75
CA LYS A 386 13.01 5.87 29.22
C LYS A 386 13.87 7.14 29.29
N GLU A 387 14.50 7.35 30.45
CA GLU A 387 15.27 8.55 30.78
C GLU A 387 16.61 8.61 30.04
N GLU A 388 17.12 7.49 29.52
CA GLU A 388 18.24 7.43 28.58
C GLU A 388 17.78 7.71 27.16
N TYR A 389 16.69 7.05 26.70
CA TYR A 389 16.13 7.21 25.36
C TYR A 389 15.76 8.68 25.07
N GLU A 390 15.01 9.31 25.97
CA GLU A 390 14.57 10.71 25.85
C GLU A 390 15.72 11.72 25.85
N LYS A 391 16.89 11.38 26.42
CA LYS A 391 18.11 12.19 26.38
C LYS A 391 19.00 11.90 25.17
N LEU A 392 18.94 10.67 24.64
CA LEU A 392 19.82 10.22 23.56
C LEU A 392 19.27 10.57 22.18
N VAL A 393 17.96 10.40 21.93
CA VAL A 393 17.35 10.70 20.62
C VAL A 393 17.58 12.15 20.17
N PRO A 394 17.40 13.20 21.00
CA PRO A 394 17.69 14.58 20.57
C PRO A 394 19.15 14.80 20.16
N ARG A 395 20.10 14.15 20.86
CA ARG A 395 21.54 14.20 20.54
C ARG A 395 21.87 13.44 19.25
N ILE A 396 21.15 12.36 18.96
CA ILE A 396 21.26 11.64 17.68
C ILE A 396 20.76 12.54 16.54
N ILE A 397 19.61 13.20 16.71
CA ILE A 397 19.05 14.14 15.73
C ILE A 397 19.98 15.35 15.50
N GLU A 398 20.59 15.89 16.55
CA GLU A 398 21.63 16.91 16.43
C GLU A 398 22.84 16.38 15.63
N HIS A 399 23.31 15.17 15.94
CA HIS A 399 24.42 14.51 15.23
C HIS A 399 24.11 14.27 13.73
N MET A 400 22.88 13.90 13.37
CA MET A 400 22.43 13.78 11.98
C MET A 400 22.45 15.12 11.22
N ASN A 401 22.40 16.23 11.95
CA ASN A 401 22.42 17.59 11.39
C ASN A 401 23.82 18.22 11.39
N SER A 402 24.70 17.87 12.33
CA SER A 402 26.11 18.29 12.30
C SER A 402 26.99 17.41 11.41
N MET A 403 26.79 16.08 11.43
CA MET A 403 27.53 15.10 10.63
C MET A 403 26.59 14.23 9.77
N PRO A 404 26.03 14.78 8.67
CA PRO A 404 25.15 14.05 7.78
C PRO A 404 25.87 12.91 7.06
N TYR A 405 25.11 11.92 6.59
CA TYR A 405 25.61 10.98 5.60
C TYR A 405 25.64 11.66 4.22
N VAL A 406 26.67 11.38 3.42
CA VAL A 406 26.78 11.86 2.04
C VAL A 406 27.06 10.66 1.14
N ASP A 407 26.26 10.51 0.08
CA ASP A 407 26.39 9.37 -0.83
C ASP A 407 27.38 9.62 -1.99
N SER A 408 27.60 8.59 -2.81
CA SER A 408 28.47 8.64 -3.99
C SER A 408 28.00 9.58 -5.12
N LYS A 409 26.81 10.20 -4.99
CA LYS A 409 26.27 11.22 -5.90
C LYS A 409 26.27 12.62 -5.26
N GLY A 410 26.88 12.79 -4.09
CA GLY A 410 26.91 14.05 -3.34
C GLY A 410 25.56 14.45 -2.75
N ARG A 411 24.62 13.51 -2.58
CA ARG A 411 23.34 13.75 -1.90
C ARG A 411 23.56 13.63 -0.40
N VAL A 412 23.11 14.64 0.35
CA VAL A 412 23.30 14.83 1.78
C VAL A 412 22.03 14.40 2.53
N TYR A 413 22.17 13.39 3.39
CA TYR A 413 21.08 12.78 4.16
C TYR A 413 21.19 13.23 5.62
N ARG A 414 20.12 13.89 6.09
CA ARG A 414 19.99 14.51 7.42
C ARG A 414 18.88 13.80 8.20
N TYR A 415 18.51 14.33 9.36
CA TYR A 415 17.20 13.98 9.93
C TYR A 415 16.10 14.51 8.98
N GLY A 416 15.16 13.63 8.58
CA GLY A 416 14.11 13.92 7.60
C GLY A 416 14.30 13.32 6.20
N GLU A 417 15.21 12.35 6.03
CA GLU A 417 15.64 11.80 4.72
C GLU A 417 15.70 10.27 4.65
#